data_AF-A0A7J6A0U2-F1
#
_entry.id   AF-A0A7J6A0U2-F1
#
_cell.length_a   1.000
_cell.length_b   1.000
_cell.length_c   1.000
_cell.angle_alpha   90.00
_cell.angle_beta   90.00
_cell.angle_gamma   90.00
#
_symmetry.space_group_name_H-M   'P 1'
#
loop_
_entity.id
_entity.type
_entity.pdbx_description
1 polymer ?
#
loop_
_entity_poly.entity_id
_entity_poly.type
_entity_poly.pdbx_seq_one_letter_code
_entity_poly.pdbx_strand_id
1 'polypeptide(L)'
;MVTIDVSLAYRDDTVSEWTEMAHSVEQTQTQLLPVYDRKKVNLGIGEIKDIRLVGIHQNGGFTKVWFAMKTFLTPSILIIMIWYWRRITMMTRPPVLLEKVIFALGISMTFINIPVEWFSIGFDWTWMLLFGDIRQGIFYAMLLSFWIIFCGEHLMDQTERNRFSMYWKQVGPIVFGSFCLFIFDMCERGVQLTNPFYSIWASDVGTELAMAFIIVAGICACLYFLFLCFMVFQVFRNISGKRSSL
;
A
#
# COMPACT_ATOMS: atom_id res chain seq x y z
N MET A 1 -29.17 -0.15 -13.37
CA MET A 1 -28.07 0.83 -13.40
C MET A 1 -28.69 2.19 -13.12
N VAL A 2 -28.23 2.88 -12.09
CA VAL A 2 -28.65 4.25 -11.78
C VAL A 2 -27.58 5.17 -12.34
N THR A 3 -27.99 6.19 -13.08
CA THR A 3 -27.12 7.27 -13.54
C THR A 3 -27.46 8.50 -12.73
N ILE A 4 -26.46 9.07 -12.06
CA ILE A 4 -26.61 10.26 -11.23
C ILE A 4 -25.74 11.35 -11.84
N ASP A 5 -26.37 12.48 -12.15
CA ASP A 5 -25.65 13.70 -12.52
C ASP A 5 -25.28 14.43 -11.22
N VAL A 6 -24.00 14.44 -10.86
CA VAL A 6 -23.52 14.90 -9.56
C VAL A 6 -22.61 16.11 -9.75
N SER A 7 -22.92 17.18 -9.03
CA SER A 7 -22.03 18.35 -8.90
C SER A 7 -21.64 18.54 -7.44
N LEU A 8 -20.36 18.72 -7.19
CA LEU A 8 -19.79 19.02 -5.87
C LEU A 8 -19.26 20.45 -5.90
N ALA A 9 -19.66 21.24 -4.92
CA ALA A 9 -19.19 22.61 -4.74
C ALA A 9 -18.72 22.84 -3.30
N TYR A 10 -17.84 23.82 -3.11
CA TYR A 10 -17.37 24.26 -1.80
C TYR A 10 -17.60 25.76 -1.60
N ARG A 11 -17.58 26.15 -0.32
CA ARG A 11 -17.55 27.53 0.13
C ARG A 11 -16.91 27.59 1.51
N ASP A 12 -16.13 28.63 1.76
CA ASP A 12 -15.43 28.80 3.04
C ASP A 12 -16.31 29.50 4.08
N ASP A 13 -17.15 30.44 3.63
CA ASP A 13 -18.06 31.21 4.47
C ASP A 13 -19.53 30.89 4.17
N THR A 14 -20.42 31.17 5.14
CA THR A 14 -21.86 30.88 5.00
C THR A 14 -22.57 31.78 3.99
N VAL A 15 -21.94 32.88 3.60
CA VAL A 15 -22.51 33.97 2.80
C VAL A 15 -21.95 34.05 1.38
N SER A 16 -20.80 33.42 1.13
CA SER A 16 -20.15 33.43 -0.19
C SER A 16 -20.89 32.52 -1.18
N GLU A 17 -20.71 32.82 -2.47
CA GLU A 17 -21.18 31.94 -3.54
C GLU A 17 -20.43 30.60 -3.54
N TRP A 18 -21.10 29.57 -4.05
CA TRP A 18 -20.53 28.24 -4.18
C TRP A 18 -19.57 28.18 -5.37
N THR A 19 -18.41 27.60 -5.15
CA THR A 19 -17.44 27.31 -6.22
C THR A 19 -17.49 25.83 -6.55
N GLU A 20 -17.71 25.51 -7.82
CA GLU A 20 -17.77 24.12 -8.29
C GLU A 20 -16.37 23.47 -8.26
N MET A 21 -16.29 22.27 -7.67
CA MET A 21 -15.07 21.47 -7.59
C MET A 21 -15.04 20.34 -8.61
N ALA A 22 -16.17 19.66 -8.80
CA ALA A 22 -16.27 18.52 -9.68
C ALA A 22 -17.71 18.36 -10.16
N HIS A 23 -17.86 18.00 -11.43
CA HIS A 23 -19.12 17.61 -12.03
C HIS A 23 -18.90 16.37 -12.87
N SER A 24 -19.64 15.31 -12.58
CA SER A 24 -19.59 14.09 -13.37
C SER A 24 -20.94 13.37 -13.38
N VAL A 25 -21.18 12.69 -14.49
CA VAL A 25 -22.33 11.79 -14.65
C VAL A 25 -21.84 10.39 -14.30
N GLU A 26 -22.23 9.91 -13.13
CA GLU A 26 -21.77 8.63 -12.60
C GLU A 26 -22.82 7.54 -12.83
N GLN A 27 -22.35 6.35 -13.17
CA GLN A 27 -23.19 5.18 -13.33
C GLN A 27 -22.86 4.16 -12.26
N THR A 28 -23.84 3.83 -11.42
CA THR A 28 -23.67 2.83 -10.37
C THR A 28 -24.62 1.67 -10.60
N GLN A 29 -24.13 0.45 -10.42
CA GLN A 29 -24.96 -0.75 -10.51
C GLN A 29 -25.78 -0.88 -9.22
N THR A 30 -27.10 -0.74 -9.32
CA THR A 30 -28.02 -1.22 -8.28
C THR A 30 -28.00 -2.75 -8.30
N GLN A 31 -27.73 -3.40 -7.17
CA GLN A 31 -27.76 -4.87 -7.02
C GLN A 31 -29.19 -5.48 -7.12
N LEU A 32 -30.13 -4.79 -7.76
CA LEU A 32 -31.48 -5.27 -8.04
C LEU A 32 -31.56 -5.76 -9.50
N LEU A 33 -32.19 -6.93 -9.68
CA LEU A 33 -32.27 -7.77 -10.90
C LEU A 33 -32.64 -7.00 -12.20
N PRO A 34 -32.23 -7.48 -13.38
CA PRO A 34 -32.15 -6.68 -14.60
C PRO A 34 -33.48 -6.57 -15.38
N VAL A 35 -33.67 -5.45 -16.09
CA VAL A 35 -34.49 -5.36 -17.31
C VAL A 35 -33.71 -4.59 -18.38
N TYR A 36 -33.59 -5.18 -19.56
CA TYR A 36 -32.92 -4.63 -20.75
C TYR A 36 -33.84 -3.68 -21.52
N ASP A 37 -33.34 -2.55 -22.04
CA ASP A 37 -33.47 -2.18 -23.47
C ASP A 37 -32.61 -0.95 -23.84
N ARG A 38 -32.35 -0.80 -25.14
CA ARG A 38 -31.19 -0.24 -25.83
C ARG A 38 -30.89 1.27 -25.76
N LYS A 39 -31.53 2.06 -24.89
CA LYS A 39 -31.16 3.45 -24.53
C LYS A 39 -32.05 3.90 -23.37
N LYS A 40 -31.72 3.45 -22.16
CA LYS A 40 -32.60 3.52 -20.98
C LYS A 40 -31.84 3.89 -19.71
N VAL A 41 -31.65 5.20 -19.51
CA VAL A 41 -31.09 5.73 -18.25
C VAL A 41 -32.18 5.73 -17.18
N ASN A 42 -31.89 5.23 -15.97
CA ASN A 42 -32.79 5.27 -14.81
C ASN A 42 -34.17 4.62 -14.98
N LEU A 43 -34.31 3.63 -15.87
CA LEU A 43 -35.58 2.90 -16.05
C LEU A 43 -35.61 1.63 -15.21
N GLY A 44 -36.72 1.39 -14.50
CA GLY A 44 -36.93 0.20 -13.68
C GLY A 44 -36.22 0.19 -12.33
N ILE A 45 -35.79 1.36 -11.84
CA ILE A 45 -35.07 1.51 -10.55
C ILE A 45 -35.98 1.44 -9.31
N GLY A 46 -37.29 1.26 -9.51
CA GLY A 46 -38.30 1.32 -8.44
C GLY A 46 -38.64 2.75 -8.02
N GLU A 47 -39.51 2.88 -7.01
CA GLU A 47 -39.82 4.17 -6.39
C GLU A 47 -38.72 4.52 -5.36
N ILE A 48 -37.99 5.60 -5.61
CA ILE A 48 -36.97 6.11 -4.69
C ILE A 48 -37.66 7.03 -3.69
N LYS A 49 -37.71 6.63 -2.41
CA LYS A 49 -38.27 7.46 -1.34
C LYS A 49 -37.26 8.45 -0.77
N ASP A 50 -36.08 7.95 -0.39
CA ASP A 50 -35.01 8.74 0.20
C ASP A 50 -33.64 8.22 -0.25
N ILE A 51 -32.63 9.10 -0.28
CA ILE A 51 -31.21 8.77 -0.46
C ILE A 51 -30.46 9.18 0.80
N ARG A 52 -29.67 8.26 1.36
CA ARG A 52 -28.83 8.54 2.55
C ARG A 52 -27.38 8.66 2.13
N LEU A 53 -26.72 9.71 2.60
CA LEU A 53 -25.28 9.94 2.40
C LEU A 53 -24.57 9.89 3.75
N VAL A 54 -23.48 9.12 3.81
CA VAL A 54 -22.66 8.96 5.02
C VAL A 54 -21.30 9.59 4.78
N GLY A 55 -21.00 10.67 5.49
CA GLY A 55 -19.70 11.34 5.44
C GLY A 55 -18.68 10.65 6.34
N ILE A 56 -17.70 9.98 5.75
CA ILE A 56 -16.59 9.35 6.48
C ILE A 56 -15.37 10.27 6.41
N HIS A 57 -14.82 10.61 7.56
CA HIS A 57 -13.61 11.43 7.67
C HIS A 57 -12.78 10.97 8.88
N GLN A 58 -11.46 11.19 8.81
CA GLN A 58 -10.58 10.91 9.92
C GLN A 58 -10.84 11.91 11.05
N ASN A 59 -11.09 11.40 12.27
CA ASN A 59 -11.35 12.25 13.43
C ASN A 59 -10.15 13.16 13.72
N GLY A 60 -10.38 14.48 13.85
CA GLY A 60 -9.32 15.46 14.09
C GLY A 60 -8.49 15.18 15.34
N GLY A 61 -9.08 14.59 16.39
CA GLY A 61 -8.33 14.15 17.58
C GLY A 61 -7.32 13.05 17.26
N PHE A 62 -7.72 12.05 16.47
CA PHE A 62 -6.83 10.99 16.02
C PHE A 62 -5.73 11.53 15.09
N THR A 63 -6.05 12.44 14.17
CA THR A 63 -5.08 13.08 13.28
C THR A 63 -3.98 13.82 14.06
N LYS A 64 -4.35 14.57 15.12
CA LYS A 64 -3.38 15.27 15.97
C LYS A 64 -2.41 14.30 16.67
N VAL A 65 -2.93 13.22 17.24
CA VAL A 65 -2.10 12.19 17.90
C VAL A 65 -1.20 11.50 16.88
N TRP A 66 -1.73 11.17 15.71
CA TRP A 66 -0.98 10.56 14.61
C TRP A 66 0.20 11.44 14.15
N PHE A 67 -0.03 12.74 14.00
CA PHE A 67 1.01 13.69 13.59
C PHE A 67 2.08 13.84 14.67
N ALA A 68 1.67 13.94 15.94
CA ALA A 68 2.61 14.01 17.06
C ALA A 68 3.49 12.74 17.13
N MET A 69 2.88 11.56 16.96
CA MET A 69 3.59 10.29 16.95
C MET A 69 4.64 10.24 15.83
N LYS A 70 4.25 10.57 14.59
CA LYS A 70 5.17 10.61 13.44
C LYS A 70 6.31 11.62 13.63
N THR A 71 6.00 12.80 14.15
CA THR A 71 6.97 13.87 14.40
C THR A 71 7.99 13.47 15.46
N PHE A 72 7.57 12.73 16.49
CA PHE A 72 8.47 12.23 17.53
C PHE A 72 9.30 11.03 17.06
N LEU A 73 8.69 10.09 16.34
CA LEU A 73 9.36 8.86 15.88
C LEU A 73 10.41 9.13 14.80
N THR A 74 10.14 10.05 13.87
CA THR A 74 11.05 10.34 12.75
C THR A 74 12.49 10.65 13.18
N PRO A 75 12.76 11.65 14.05
CA PRO A 75 14.13 11.96 14.45
C PRO A 75 14.77 10.79 15.19
N SER A 76 14.02 10.04 16.01
CA SER A 76 14.55 8.89 16.75
C SER A 76 15.03 7.77 15.82
N ILE A 77 14.23 7.45 14.78
CA ILE A 77 14.54 6.41 13.79
C ILE A 77 15.71 6.88 12.90
N LEU A 78 15.73 8.16 12.54
CA LEU A 78 16.79 8.73 11.72
C LEU A 78 18.15 8.72 12.46
N ILE A 79 18.18 9.07 13.75
CA ILE A 79 19.39 9.03 14.58
C ILE A 79 19.92 7.59 14.67
N ILE A 80 19.08 6.61 14.99
CA ILE A 80 19.53 5.22 15.12
C ILE A 80 19.98 4.66 13.77
N MET A 81 19.34 5.04 12.66
CA MET A 81 19.72 4.63 11.30
C MET A 81 21.10 5.19 10.91
N ILE A 82 21.35 6.49 11.14
CA ILE A 82 22.66 7.11 10.89
C ILE A 82 23.73 6.45 11.78
N TRP A 83 23.43 6.24 13.06
CA TRP A 83 24.34 5.57 13.98
C TRP A 83 24.66 4.15 13.51
N TYR A 84 23.66 3.38 13.10
CA TYR A 84 23.80 2.01 12.62
C TYR A 84 24.73 1.93 11.40
N TRP A 85 24.51 2.77 10.39
CA TRP A 85 25.36 2.80 9.20
C TRP A 85 26.77 3.27 9.49
N ARG A 86 26.93 4.27 10.36
CA ARG A 86 28.23 4.73 10.84
C ARG A 86 28.99 3.62 11.56
N ARG A 87 28.33 2.81 12.38
CA ARG A 87 28.96 1.68 13.08
C ARG A 87 29.41 0.58 12.11
N ILE A 88 28.63 0.30 11.07
CA ILE A 88 29.00 -0.69 10.05
C ILE A 88 30.22 -0.24 9.25
N THR A 89 30.24 1.02 8.81
CA THR A 89 31.32 1.57 7.99
C THR A 89 32.65 1.71 8.72
N MET A 90 32.65 1.70 10.07
CA MET A 90 33.88 1.69 10.87
C MET A 90 34.55 0.31 10.96
N MET A 91 33.88 -0.77 10.56
CA MET A 91 34.47 -2.10 10.55
C MET A 91 35.40 -2.28 9.34
N THR A 92 36.46 -3.09 9.49
CA THR A 92 37.43 -3.37 8.41
C THR A 92 36.87 -4.27 7.31
N ARG A 93 35.72 -4.92 7.54
CA ARG A 93 35.04 -5.79 6.57
C ARG A 93 34.00 -5.02 5.76
N PRO A 94 33.72 -5.39 4.50
CA PRO A 94 32.61 -4.82 3.75
C PRO A 94 31.25 -5.18 4.40
N PRO A 95 30.22 -4.33 4.27
CA PRO A 95 28.89 -4.59 4.83
C PRO A 95 28.27 -5.87 4.26
N VAL A 96 27.72 -6.71 5.13
CA VAL A 96 27.02 -7.93 4.70
C VAL A 96 25.63 -7.62 4.15
N LEU A 97 25.05 -8.55 3.39
CA LEU A 97 23.75 -8.41 2.75
C LEU A 97 22.66 -8.11 3.78
N LEU A 98 22.65 -8.85 4.88
CA LEU A 98 21.68 -8.65 5.97
C LEU A 98 21.79 -7.25 6.59
N GLU A 99 23.01 -6.73 6.76
CA GLU A 99 23.24 -5.38 7.27
C GLU A 99 22.69 -4.31 6.31
N LYS A 100 22.89 -4.50 4.99
CA LYS A 100 22.35 -3.64 3.93
C LYS A 100 20.83 -3.69 3.84
N VAL A 101 20.23 -4.87 3.99
CA VAL A 101 18.76 -5.03 3.93
C VAL A 101 18.09 -4.41 5.17
N ILE A 102 18.68 -4.56 6.36
CA ILE A 102 18.22 -3.85 7.57
C ILE A 102 18.33 -2.33 7.37
N PHE A 103 19.42 -1.84 6.78
CA PHE A 103 19.55 -0.41 6.48
C PHE A 103 18.45 0.07 5.53
N ALA A 104 18.17 -0.68 4.47
CA ALA A 104 17.09 -0.37 3.52
C ALA A 104 15.69 -0.40 4.18
N LEU A 105 15.45 -1.34 5.11
CA LEU A 105 14.22 -1.38 5.91
C LEU A 105 14.11 -0.16 6.85
N GLY A 106 15.23 0.30 7.41
CA GLY A 106 15.30 1.55 8.18
C GLY A 106 14.96 2.78 7.35
N ILE A 107 15.42 2.83 6.10
CA ILE A 107 15.07 3.91 5.15
C ILE A 107 13.57 3.91 4.85
N SER A 108 12.98 2.76 4.52
CA SER A 108 11.54 2.68 4.22
C SER A 108 10.67 3.00 5.44
N MET A 109 11.07 2.56 6.64
CA MET A 109 10.40 2.93 7.89
C MET A 109 10.52 4.44 8.17
N THR A 110 11.68 5.04 7.91
CA THR A 110 11.84 6.50 8.03
C THR A 110 10.89 7.20 7.07
N PHE A 111 10.82 6.76 5.81
CA PHE A 111 9.98 7.36 4.77
C PHE A 111 8.48 7.41 5.13
N ILE A 112 7.94 6.37 5.78
CA ILE A 112 6.55 6.36 6.31
C ILE A 112 6.35 7.40 7.42
N ASN A 113 7.33 7.51 8.31
CA ASN A 113 7.21 8.32 9.51
C ASN A 113 7.42 9.80 9.24
N ILE A 114 8.08 10.19 8.14
CA ILE A 114 8.19 11.61 7.75
C ILE A 114 6.78 12.22 7.77
N PRO A 115 6.54 13.24 8.61
CA PRO A 115 5.21 13.78 8.83
C PRO A 115 4.87 14.80 7.73
N VAL A 116 4.86 14.37 6.47
CA VAL A 116 4.50 15.18 5.30
C VAL A 116 3.07 15.70 5.37
N GLU A 117 2.22 15.04 6.17
CA GLU A 117 0.83 15.41 6.37
C GLU A 117 0.68 16.74 7.11
N TRP A 118 1.72 17.26 7.77
CA TRP A 118 1.69 18.64 8.28
C TRP A 118 1.44 19.67 7.18
N PHE A 119 1.93 19.41 5.96
CA PHE A 119 1.70 20.31 4.83
C PHE A 119 0.23 20.34 4.41
N SER A 120 -0.54 19.29 4.66
CA SER A 120 -1.97 19.25 4.30
C SER A 120 -2.85 20.12 5.19
N ILE A 121 -2.32 20.71 6.26
CA ILE A 121 -3.06 21.70 7.07
C ILE A 121 -3.10 23.07 6.36
N GLY A 122 -2.04 23.40 5.61
CA GLY A 122 -1.93 24.68 4.91
C GLY A 122 -2.19 24.61 3.41
N PHE A 123 -2.14 23.41 2.82
CA PHE A 123 -2.33 23.19 1.40
C PHE A 123 -3.26 22.00 1.14
N ASP A 124 -4.30 22.19 0.33
CA ASP A 124 -5.24 21.12 -0.03
C ASP A 124 -4.64 20.19 -1.08
N TRP A 125 -3.91 19.17 -0.63
CA TRP A 125 -3.28 18.17 -1.50
C TRP A 125 -4.10 16.88 -1.56
N THR A 126 -4.83 16.70 -2.67
CA THR A 126 -5.67 15.51 -2.94
C THR A 126 -4.86 14.21 -3.08
N TRP A 127 -3.58 14.29 -3.44
CA TRP A 127 -2.67 13.15 -3.62
C TRP A 127 -2.09 12.57 -2.32
N MET A 128 -2.40 13.16 -1.16
CA MET A 128 -1.84 12.75 0.13
C MET A 128 -2.17 11.29 0.49
N LEU A 129 -3.38 10.83 0.15
CA LEU A 129 -3.80 9.44 0.41
C LEU A 129 -2.95 8.47 -0.41
N LEU A 130 -2.87 8.67 -1.73
CA LEU A 130 -2.07 7.85 -2.64
C LEU A 130 -0.60 7.82 -2.22
N PHE A 131 -0.05 8.96 -1.80
CA PHE A 131 1.32 9.00 -1.28
C PHE A 131 1.49 8.24 0.04
N GLY A 132 0.47 8.23 0.91
CA GLY A 132 0.42 7.38 2.09
C GLY A 132 0.48 5.90 1.75
N ASP A 133 -0.34 5.45 0.79
CA ASP A 133 -0.42 4.05 0.39
C ASP A 133 0.89 3.57 -0.25
N ILE A 134 1.47 4.36 -1.16
CA ILE A 134 2.75 4.04 -1.82
C ILE A 134 3.86 3.87 -0.77
N ARG A 135 3.93 4.76 0.22
CA ARG A 135 4.90 4.66 1.32
C ARG A 135 4.74 3.37 2.12
N GLN A 136 3.50 3.00 2.45
CA GLN A 136 3.18 1.76 3.16
C GLN A 136 3.49 0.52 2.33
N GLY A 137 3.14 0.52 1.05
CA GLY A 137 3.44 -0.56 0.10
C GLY A 137 4.94 -0.83 -0.02
N ILE A 138 5.76 0.23 -0.16
CA ILE A 138 7.23 0.11 -0.19
C ILE A 138 7.76 -0.52 1.10
N PHE A 139 7.27 -0.10 2.27
CA PHE A 139 7.69 -0.69 3.53
C PHE A 139 7.31 -2.16 3.65
N TYR A 140 6.10 -2.55 3.28
CA TYR A 140 5.67 -3.95 3.31
C TYR A 140 6.51 -4.81 2.37
N ALA A 141 6.76 -4.36 1.15
CA ALA A 141 7.63 -5.07 0.20
C ALA A 141 9.05 -5.27 0.78
N MET A 142 9.62 -4.23 1.41
CA MET A 142 10.93 -4.30 2.05
C MET A 142 10.95 -5.20 3.29
N LEU A 143 9.89 -5.19 4.09
CA LEU A 143 9.75 -6.02 5.29
C LEU A 143 9.66 -7.51 4.94
N LEU A 144 8.84 -7.87 3.95
CA LEU A 144 8.73 -9.24 3.48
C LEU A 144 10.05 -9.72 2.84
N SER A 145 10.71 -8.84 2.07
CA SER A 145 12.04 -9.12 1.52
C SER A 145 13.07 -9.33 2.63
N PHE A 146 13.02 -8.54 3.70
CA PHE A 146 13.87 -8.71 4.87
C PHE A 146 13.67 -10.07 5.54
N TRP A 147 12.43 -10.50 5.79
CA TRP A 147 12.15 -11.79 6.44
C TRP A 147 12.70 -12.97 5.64
N ILE A 148 12.48 -13.01 4.32
CA ILE A 148 12.93 -14.14 3.52
C ILE A 148 14.47 -14.20 3.40
N ILE A 149 15.12 -13.04 3.23
CA ILE A 149 16.59 -12.95 3.20
C ILE A 149 17.17 -13.31 4.57
N PHE A 150 16.57 -12.86 5.66
CA PHE A 150 16.99 -13.18 7.02
C PHE A 150 16.94 -14.69 7.29
N CYS A 151 15.82 -15.34 6.95
CA CYS A 151 15.69 -16.79 7.08
C CYS A 151 16.70 -17.55 6.22
N GLY A 152 16.96 -17.11 4.99
CA GLY A 152 17.90 -17.80 4.11
C GLY A 152 19.37 -17.63 4.45
N GLU A 153 19.80 -16.45 4.92
CA GLU A 153 21.17 -16.24 5.39
C GLU A 153 21.48 -17.13 6.61
N HIS A 154 20.48 -17.41 7.45
CA HIS A 154 20.60 -18.31 8.60
C HIS A 154 20.69 -19.79 8.19
N LEU A 155 20.22 -20.16 6.99
CA LEU A 155 20.25 -21.53 6.48
C LEU A 155 21.53 -21.84 5.70
N MET A 156 22.04 -20.90 4.89
CA MET A 156 23.12 -21.13 3.94
C MET A 156 24.49 -21.27 4.61
N ASP A 157 25.27 -22.26 4.14
CA ASP A 157 26.68 -22.43 4.49
C ASP A 157 27.53 -21.27 3.97
N GLN A 158 28.68 -21.02 4.62
CA GLN A 158 29.47 -19.79 4.43
C GLN A 158 29.89 -19.49 2.98
N THR A 159 29.96 -20.50 2.12
CA THR A 159 30.46 -20.41 0.74
C THR A 159 29.54 -19.64 -0.22
N GLU A 160 28.23 -19.61 0.05
CA GLU A 160 27.22 -18.98 -0.82
C GLU A 160 26.56 -17.73 -0.23
N ARG A 161 26.89 -17.38 1.02
CA ARG A 161 26.38 -16.19 1.71
C ARG A 161 26.69 -14.90 0.94
N ASN A 162 25.89 -13.86 1.18
CA ASN A 162 26.08 -12.50 0.64
C ASN A 162 25.73 -12.28 -0.84
N ARG A 163 25.25 -13.27 -1.60
CA ARG A 163 24.88 -13.08 -3.01
C ARG A 163 23.39 -12.81 -3.18
N PHE A 164 23.03 -11.55 -3.46
CA PHE A 164 21.64 -11.15 -3.72
C PHE A 164 20.97 -11.94 -4.85
N SER A 165 21.75 -12.34 -5.87
CA SER A 165 21.23 -13.10 -7.03
C SER A 165 20.59 -14.44 -6.67
N MET A 166 20.96 -15.06 -5.54
CA MET A 166 20.36 -16.33 -5.12
C MET A 166 18.96 -16.13 -4.55
N TYR A 167 18.70 -14.97 -3.92
CA TYR A 167 17.41 -14.61 -3.36
C TYR A 167 16.40 -14.09 -4.39
N TRP A 168 16.83 -13.84 -5.64
CA TRP A 168 15.94 -13.29 -6.68
C TRP A 168 14.69 -14.14 -6.93
N LYS A 169 14.82 -15.47 -6.85
CA LYS A 169 13.69 -16.40 -6.99
C LYS A 169 12.66 -16.25 -5.85
N GLN A 170 13.12 -15.86 -4.66
CA GLN A 170 12.31 -15.72 -3.45
C GLN A 170 11.72 -14.30 -3.31
N VAL A 171 12.49 -13.29 -3.70
CA VAL A 171 12.09 -11.87 -3.67
C VAL A 171 11.23 -11.51 -4.90
N GLY A 172 11.38 -12.22 -6.01
CA GLY A 172 10.63 -12.00 -7.25
C GLY A 172 9.11 -11.93 -7.07
N PRO A 173 8.45 -12.89 -6.40
CA PRO A 173 7.02 -12.83 -6.12
C PRO A 173 6.61 -11.58 -5.30
N ILE A 174 7.45 -11.14 -4.36
CA ILE A 174 7.17 -9.96 -3.53
C ILE A 174 7.16 -8.70 -4.40
N VAL A 175 8.21 -8.52 -5.22
CA VAL A 175 8.35 -7.35 -6.09
C VAL A 175 7.24 -7.33 -7.14
N PHE A 176 6.95 -8.47 -7.76
CA PHE A 176 5.90 -8.58 -8.76
C PHE A 176 4.51 -8.34 -8.17
N GLY A 177 4.18 -8.96 -7.04
CA GLY A 177 2.91 -8.73 -6.35
C GLY A 177 2.73 -7.28 -5.89
N SER A 178 3.80 -6.66 -5.36
CA SER A 178 3.77 -5.25 -4.96
C SER A 178 3.60 -4.31 -6.16
N PHE A 179 4.19 -4.65 -7.31
CA PHE A 179 4.02 -3.90 -8.55
C PHE A 179 2.58 -4.01 -9.09
N CYS A 180 1.95 -5.19 -9.01
CA CYS A 180 0.54 -5.36 -9.36
C CYS A 180 -0.38 -4.51 -8.46
N LEU A 181 -0.15 -4.51 -7.14
CA LEU A 181 -0.91 -3.66 -6.22
C LEU A 181 -0.68 -2.18 -6.46
N PHE A 182 0.55 -1.77 -6.80
CA PHE A 182 0.86 -0.40 -7.16
C PHE A 182 0.07 0.04 -8.42
N ILE A 183 0.01 -0.79 -9.46
CA ILE A 183 -0.81 -0.49 -10.65
C ILE A 183 -2.28 -0.36 -10.26
N PHE A 184 -2.80 -1.27 -9.43
CA PHE A 184 -4.17 -1.21 -8.94
C PHE A 184 -4.46 0.11 -8.21
N ASP A 185 -3.61 0.52 -7.26
CA ASP A 185 -3.78 1.78 -6.52
C ASP A 185 -3.70 3.01 -7.46
N MET A 186 -2.83 2.98 -8.47
CA MET A 186 -2.74 4.04 -9.48
C MET A 186 -3.99 4.11 -10.37
N CYS A 187 -4.59 2.97 -10.70
CA CYS A 187 -5.83 2.91 -11.47
C CYS A 187 -7.05 3.36 -10.67
N GLU A 188 -7.12 3.03 -9.37
CA GLU A 188 -8.25 3.42 -8.52
C GLU A 188 -8.05 4.83 -7.93
N ARG A 189 -7.09 5.00 -7.02
CA ARG A 189 -6.86 6.26 -6.30
C ARG A 189 -6.17 7.31 -7.15
N GLY A 190 -5.36 6.92 -8.14
CA GLY A 190 -4.72 7.87 -9.06
C GLY A 190 -5.73 8.58 -9.96
N VAL A 191 -6.73 7.87 -10.49
CA VAL A 191 -7.80 8.46 -11.31
C VAL A 191 -8.75 9.31 -10.45
N GLN A 192 -8.96 8.92 -9.19
CA GLN A 192 -9.75 9.70 -8.22
C GLN A 192 -9.22 11.12 -7.96
N LEU A 193 -7.95 11.40 -8.28
CA LEU A 193 -7.39 12.75 -8.21
C LEU A 193 -8.01 13.70 -9.24
N THR A 194 -8.43 13.16 -10.39
CA THR A 194 -9.08 13.93 -11.45
C THR A 194 -10.60 13.85 -11.41
N ASN A 195 -11.15 12.69 -11.06
CA ASN A 195 -12.59 12.51 -10.87
C ASN A 195 -12.83 11.88 -9.49
N PRO A 196 -13.26 12.64 -8.47
CA PRO A 196 -13.43 12.13 -7.11
C PRO A 196 -14.53 11.06 -6.99
N PHE A 197 -15.42 10.96 -7.98
CA PHE A 197 -16.49 9.98 -8.01
C PHE A 197 -16.13 8.70 -8.79
N TYR A 198 -14.95 8.66 -9.40
CA TYR A 198 -14.49 7.50 -10.14
C TYR A 198 -14.35 6.27 -9.23
N SER A 199 -14.86 5.15 -9.73
CA SER A 199 -14.64 3.83 -9.16
C SER A 199 -14.33 2.84 -10.27
N ILE A 200 -13.19 2.14 -10.16
CA ILE A 200 -12.81 1.09 -11.12
C ILE A 200 -13.86 -0.05 -11.16
N TRP A 201 -14.58 -0.23 -10.06
CA TRP A 201 -15.63 -1.22 -9.86
C TRP A 201 -16.95 -0.88 -10.55
N ALA A 202 -17.10 0.34 -11.09
CA ALA A 202 -18.30 0.74 -11.82
C ALA A 202 -18.32 0.26 -13.28
N SER A 203 -17.15 -0.06 -13.85
CA SER A 203 -17.01 -0.56 -15.22
C SER A 203 -16.79 -2.07 -15.23
N ASP A 204 -17.42 -2.78 -16.17
CA ASP A 204 -17.25 -4.22 -16.33
C ASP A 204 -15.77 -4.58 -16.61
N VAL A 205 -15.14 -3.87 -17.55
CA VAL A 205 -13.72 -4.08 -17.92
C VAL A 205 -12.79 -3.65 -16.78
N GLY A 206 -13.11 -2.54 -16.10
CA GLY A 206 -12.34 -2.07 -14.95
C GLY A 206 -12.35 -3.09 -13.80
N THR A 207 -13.52 -3.66 -13.49
CA THR A 207 -13.70 -4.67 -12.45
C THR A 207 -12.92 -5.94 -12.76
N GLU A 208 -12.98 -6.45 -13.99
CA GLU A 208 -12.22 -7.65 -14.39
C GLU A 208 -10.71 -7.44 -14.22
N LEU A 209 -10.21 -6.27 -14.66
CA LEU A 209 -8.80 -5.90 -14.57
C LEU A 209 -8.34 -5.67 -13.12
N ALA A 210 -9.15 -5.00 -12.30
CA ALA A 210 -8.91 -4.83 -10.86
C ALA A 210 -8.82 -6.18 -10.14
N MET A 211 -9.80 -7.06 -10.39
CA MET A 211 -9.82 -8.41 -9.83
C MET A 211 -8.60 -9.21 -10.28
N ALA A 212 -8.20 -9.12 -11.54
CA ALA A 212 -7.00 -9.78 -12.03
C ALA A 212 -5.74 -9.35 -11.25
N PHE A 213 -5.53 -8.05 -11.03
CA PHE A 213 -4.38 -7.57 -10.25
C PHE A 213 -4.40 -8.06 -8.80
N ILE A 214 -5.56 -8.04 -8.15
CA ILE A 214 -5.71 -8.52 -6.77
C ILE A 214 -5.46 -10.03 -6.68
N ILE A 215 -6.00 -10.82 -7.62
CA ILE A 215 -5.79 -12.27 -7.67
C ILE A 215 -4.32 -12.59 -7.89
N VAL A 216 -3.66 -11.91 -8.83
CA VAL A 216 -2.22 -12.09 -9.10
C VAL A 216 -1.38 -11.75 -7.87
N ALA A 217 -1.66 -10.63 -7.20
CA ALA A 217 -0.99 -10.26 -5.95
C ALA A 217 -1.23 -11.29 -4.83
N GLY A 218 -2.45 -11.83 -4.72
CA GLY A 218 -2.81 -12.89 -3.79
C GLY A 218 -2.04 -14.19 -4.05
N ILE A 219 -1.92 -14.62 -5.31
CA ILE A 219 -1.11 -15.79 -5.69
C ILE A 219 0.36 -15.57 -5.31
N CYS A 220 0.90 -14.38 -5.58
CA CYS A 220 2.27 -14.03 -5.20
C CYS A 220 2.49 -14.08 -3.68
N ALA A 221 1.53 -13.57 -2.90
CA ALA A 221 1.58 -13.65 -1.44
C ALA A 221 1.54 -15.11 -0.95
N CYS A 222 0.66 -15.95 -1.52
CA CYS A 222 0.62 -17.38 -1.20
C CYS A 222 1.94 -18.10 -1.52
N LEU A 223 2.53 -17.84 -2.69
CA LEU A 223 3.84 -18.39 -3.07
C LEU A 223 4.94 -17.94 -2.10
N TYR A 224 4.93 -16.65 -1.71
CA TYR A 224 5.86 -16.13 -0.71
C TYR A 224 5.72 -16.85 0.64
N PHE A 225 4.49 -17.01 1.14
CA PHE A 225 4.26 -17.70 2.41
C PHE A 225 4.70 -19.17 2.38
N LEU A 226 4.44 -19.88 1.28
CA LEU A 226 4.94 -21.24 1.09
C LEU A 226 6.46 -21.31 1.15
N PHE A 227 7.17 -20.40 0.47
CA PHE A 227 8.62 -20.33 0.53
C PHE A 227 9.13 -20.00 1.93
N LEU A 228 8.50 -19.04 2.62
CA LEU A 228 8.89 -18.68 3.98
C LEU A 228 8.74 -19.85 4.95
N CYS A 229 7.58 -20.53 4.93
CA CYS A 229 7.34 -21.72 5.75
C CYS A 229 8.34 -22.83 5.47
N PHE A 230 8.65 -23.08 4.20
CA PHE A 230 9.65 -24.08 3.81
C PHE A 230 11.05 -23.73 4.34
N MET A 231 11.48 -22.48 4.19
CA MET A 231 12.78 -22.00 4.69
C MET A 231 12.86 -22.08 6.21
N VAL A 232 11.81 -21.66 6.93
CA VAL A 232 11.73 -21.76 8.38
C VAL A 232 11.83 -23.21 8.85
N PHE A 233 11.12 -24.13 8.19
CA PHE A 233 11.20 -25.57 8.49
C PHE A 233 12.62 -26.11 8.28
N GLN A 234 13.28 -25.75 7.18
CA GLN A 234 14.67 -26.14 6.92
C GLN A 234 15.63 -25.59 7.98
N VAL A 235 15.46 -24.34 8.41
CA VAL A 235 16.27 -23.72 9.46
C VAL A 235 16.12 -24.49 10.78
N PHE A 236 14.89 -24.83 11.18
CA PHE A 236 14.66 -25.63 12.38
C PHE A 236 15.29 -27.02 12.30
N ARG A 237 15.20 -27.70 11.15
CA ARG A 237 15.87 -29.00 10.94
C ARG A 237 17.38 -28.89 11.04
N ASN A 238 18.00 -27.86 10.45
CA ASN A 238 19.45 -27.65 10.49
C ASN A 238 19.94 -27.38 11.93
N ILE A 239 19.21 -26.54 12.68
CA ILE A 239 19.51 -26.29 14.10
C ILE A 239 19.38 -27.57 14.92
N SER A 240 18.33 -28.37 14.70
CA SER A 240 18.15 -29.65 15.40
C SER A 240 19.27 -30.63 15.10
N GLY A 241 19.74 -30.70 13.85
CA GLY A 241 20.87 -31.54 13.45
C GLY A 241 22.17 -31.11 14.13
N LYS A 242 22.50 -29.82 14.11
CA LYS A 242 23.70 -29.27 14.76
C LYS A 242 23.69 -29.45 16.28
N ARG A 243 22.52 -29.39 16.93
CA ARG A 243 22.37 -29.68 18.37
C ARG A 243 22.61 -31.14 18.72
N SER A 244 22.42 -32.07 17.79
CA SER A 244 22.69 -33.50 18.03
C SER A 244 24.17 -33.87 17.89
N SER A 245 24.98 -32.99 17.28
CA SER A 245 26.43 -33.17 17.08
C SER A 245 27.31 -32.32 18.01
N LEU A 246 26.68 -31.44 18.82
CA LEU A 246 27.31 -30.61 19.85
C LEU A 246 27.12 -31.29 21.21
#